data_AF-A0A6Q2XXV6-F1
#
_entry.id   AF-A0A6Q2XXV6-F1
#
_cell.length_a   1.000
_cell.length_b   1.000
_cell.length_c   1.000
_cell.angle_alpha   90.00
_cell.angle_beta   90.00
_cell.angle_gamma   90.00
#
_symmetry.space_group_name_H-M   'P 1'
#
loop_
_entity.id
_entity.type
_entity.pdbx_description
1 polymer ?
#
loop_
_entity_poly.entity_id
_entity_poly.type
_entity_poly.pdbx_seq_one_letter_code
_entity_poly.pdbx_strand_id
1 'polypeptide(L)'
;MVRPVVINGGQLRTLDDLYRSGFGRPLPRHGLMLLFWFANECVNFDDHNNTWVRCQPEKGDFGFHHFGNFEEILPVLVRDGREKYFEVGNLNTENYPEANDLQPYVRRYYELAPGNYRQSNKDRIIIKLNQRKVKATYVTEHKDGNRGDFDPEHTHLVSPDLIRDIQELELKEFLELTGYMGPTLRNRLLRALKAISDIPSQPSGHSGSERDTWDLELGQSGSQMEELQRNKCTRSCKICGFLVALLVVLLVIIFTVLSYLGKL
;
A
#
# COMPACT_ATOMS: atom_id res chain seq x y z
N MET A 1 -10.80 36.54 -9.92
CA MET A 1 -11.29 35.24 -10.38
C MET A 1 -10.32 34.19 -9.91
N VAL A 2 -10.73 33.28 -9.03
CA VAL A 2 -9.92 32.12 -8.65
C VAL A 2 -9.96 31.17 -9.85
N ARG A 3 -8.81 30.90 -10.48
CA ARG A 3 -8.74 29.88 -11.54
C ARG A 3 -9.14 28.55 -10.91
N PRO A 4 -10.09 27.79 -11.49
CA PRO A 4 -10.34 26.43 -11.03
C PRO A 4 -9.05 25.63 -11.16
N VAL A 5 -8.54 25.10 -10.07
CA VAL A 5 -7.42 24.15 -10.12
C VAL A 5 -7.99 22.86 -10.67
N VAL A 6 -7.61 22.52 -11.91
CA VAL A 6 -7.98 21.28 -12.57
C VAL A 6 -6.92 20.24 -12.19
N ILE A 7 -7.35 19.13 -11.59
CA ILE A 7 -6.48 17.95 -11.47
C ILE A 7 -6.39 17.34 -12.86
N ASN A 8 -5.27 17.55 -13.55
CA ASN A 8 -5.15 17.19 -14.97
C ASN A 8 -5.17 15.68 -15.19
N GLY A 9 -4.60 14.89 -14.27
CA GLY A 9 -4.64 13.42 -14.35
C GLY A 9 -6.02 12.79 -14.09
N GLY A 10 -7.00 13.53 -13.59
CA GLY A 10 -8.32 12.98 -13.27
C GLY A 10 -8.36 12.08 -12.04
N GLN A 11 -9.42 11.27 -11.90
CA GLN A 11 -9.67 10.43 -10.72
C GLN A 11 -9.52 8.94 -11.05
N LEU A 12 -8.73 8.21 -10.25
CA LEU A 12 -8.56 6.76 -10.33
C LEU A 12 -9.59 6.06 -9.42
N ARG A 13 -10.49 5.29 -10.03
CA ARG A 13 -11.58 4.60 -9.33
C ARG A 13 -11.41 3.09 -9.28
N THR A 14 -10.64 2.54 -10.20
CA THR A 14 -10.46 1.10 -10.37
C THR A 14 -9.00 0.72 -10.58
N LEU A 15 -8.68 -0.57 -10.45
CA LEU A 15 -7.36 -1.11 -10.81
C LEU A 15 -7.04 -0.91 -12.30
N ASP A 16 -8.05 -0.85 -13.18
CA ASP A 16 -7.85 -0.57 -14.61
C ASP A 16 -7.46 0.90 -14.83
N ASP A 17 -8.05 1.84 -14.09
CA ASP A 17 -7.63 3.26 -14.12
C ASP A 17 -6.17 3.38 -13.68
N LEU A 18 -5.80 2.70 -12.60
CA LEU A 18 -4.41 2.66 -12.11
C LEU A 18 -3.47 2.03 -13.16
N TYR A 19 -3.89 0.95 -13.83
CA TYR A 19 -3.17 0.34 -14.94
C TYR A 19 -3.04 1.27 -16.16
N ARG A 20 -4.01 2.13 -16.46
CA ARG A 20 -3.94 3.06 -17.59
C ARG A 20 -3.13 4.32 -17.27
N SER A 21 -3.14 4.76 -16.01
CA SER A 21 -2.40 5.96 -15.56
C SER A 21 -0.88 5.85 -15.70
N GLY A 22 -0.34 4.63 -15.75
CA GLY A 22 1.11 4.42 -15.75
C GLY A 22 1.78 4.58 -14.38
N PHE A 23 1.04 4.99 -13.34
CA PHE A 23 1.61 5.22 -12.00
C PHE A 23 2.41 4.02 -11.47
N GLY A 24 3.56 4.31 -10.86
CA GLY A 24 4.48 3.31 -10.31
C GLY A 24 5.06 2.34 -11.33
N ARG A 25 4.98 2.64 -12.63
CA ARG A 25 5.52 1.82 -13.72
C ARG A 25 6.29 2.67 -14.75
N PRO A 26 7.26 2.06 -15.45
CA PRO A 26 7.73 0.68 -15.32
C PRO A 26 8.67 0.47 -14.12
N LEU A 27 9.07 -0.79 -13.88
CA LEU A 27 10.20 -1.13 -13.00
C LEU A 27 11.42 -0.26 -13.39
N PRO A 28 12.17 0.35 -12.45
CA PRO A 28 12.23 0.07 -11.00
C PRO A 28 11.33 0.94 -10.10
N ARG A 29 10.33 1.63 -10.65
CA ARG A 29 9.47 2.57 -9.90
C ARG A 29 8.75 1.89 -8.74
N HIS A 30 8.74 2.54 -7.58
CA HIS A 30 8.19 1.98 -6.36
C HIS A 30 6.72 2.32 -6.09
N GLY A 31 6.12 3.21 -6.88
CA GLY A 31 4.82 3.82 -6.58
C GLY A 31 3.69 2.83 -6.29
N LEU A 32 3.60 1.72 -7.04
CA LEU A 32 2.56 0.71 -6.78
C LEU A 32 2.78 0.01 -5.44
N MET A 33 4.01 -0.35 -5.10
CA MET A 33 4.34 -0.95 -3.80
C MET A 33 4.07 0.04 -2.65
N LEU A 34 4.38 1.32 -2.86
CA LEU A 34 4.05 2.39 -1.92
C LEU A 34 2.53 2.55 -1.73
N LEU A 35 1.73 2.48 -2.81
CA LEU A 35 0.28 2.58 -2.73
C LEU A 35 -0.35 1.37 -2.03
N PHE A 36 0.17 0.16 -2.32
CA PHE A 36 -0.23 -1.04 -1.62
C PHE A 36 0.04 -0.96 -0.12
N TRP A 37 1.24 -0.52 0.26
CA TRP A 37 1.60 -0.25 1.64
C TRP A 37 0.66 0.77 2.29
N PHE A 38 0.45 1.91 1.62
CA PHE A 38 -0.40 2.98 2.13
C PHE A 38 -1.81 2.47 2.44
N ALA A 39 -2.42 1.76 1.49
CA ALA A 39 -3.75 1.19 1.64
C ALA A 39 -3.85 0.21 2.81
N ASN A 40 -2.87 -0.68 2.98
CA ASN A 40 -2.94 -1.77 3.96
C ASN A 40 -2.48 -1.37 5.37
N GLU A 41 -1.51 -0.46 5.47
CA GLU A 41 -0.78 -0.21 6.73
C GLU A 41 -0.99 1.21 7.27
N CYS A 42 -1.14 2.22 6.41
CA CYS A 42 -1.17 3.63 6.83
C CYS A 42 -2.60 4.19 6.94
N VAL A 43 -3.62 3.56 6.35
CA VAL A 43 -5.02 4.01 6.47
C VAL A 43 -5.99 2.90 6.89
N ASN A 44 -7.14 3.31 7.42
CA ASN A 44 -8.30 2.47 7.64
C ASN A 44 -9.59 3.21 7.37
N PHE A 45 -10.67 2.45 7.25
CA PHE A 45 -12.03 2.97 7.17
C PHE A 45 -12.73 2.81 8.52
N ASP A 46 -13.60 3.74 8.86
CA ASP A 46 -14.58 3.58 9.95
C ASP A 46 -15.92 3.05 9.41
N ASP A 47 -16.86 2.76 10.32
CA ASP A 47 -18.19 2.25 9.99
C ASP A 47 -19.04 3.19 9.12
N HIS A 48 -18.61 4.46 8.99
CA HIS A 48 -19.25 5.47 8.15
C HIS A 48 -18.47 5.71 6.84
N ASN A 49 -17.60 4.78 6.45
CA ASN A 49 -16.74 4.84 5.27
C ASN A 49 -15.80 6.05 5.21
N ASN A 50 -15.51 6.71 6.34
CA ASN A 50 -14.49 7.74 6.38
C ASN A 50 -13.10 7.09 6.45
N THR A 51 -12.16 7.64 5.71
CA THR A 51 -10.76 7.23 5.75
C THR A 51 -9.99 7.97 6.84
N TRP A 52 -9.23 7.23 7.64
CA TRP A 52 -8.42 7.74 8.74
C TRP A 52 -6.98 7.24 8.60
N VAL A 53 -5.99 8.07 8.93
CA VAL A 53 -4.59 7.62 9.02
C VAL A 53 -4.36 6.82 10.31
N ARG A 54 -3.57 5.74 10.21
CA ARG A 54 -3.02 4.95 11.33
C ARG A 54 -1.64 5.45 11.76
N CYS A 55 -0.83 5.83 10.78
CA CYS A 55 0.47 6.50 10.88
C CYS A 55 0.33 7.94 11.46
N GLN A 56 1.46 8.58 11.79
CA GLN A 56 1.55 9.99 12.22
C GLN A 56 2.36 10.85 11.22
N PRO A 57 1.74 11.30 10.11
CA PRO A 57 2.42 12.12 9.10
C PRO A 57 3.03 13.42 9.65
N GLU A 58 2.44 14.03 10.69
CA GLU A 58 2.98 15.22 11.33
C GLU A 58 4.29 14.99 12.09
N LYS A 59 4.60 13.73 12.44
CA LYS A 59 5.83 13.33 13.13
C LYS A 59 6.89 12.76 12.18
N GLY A 60 6.56 12.65 10.90
CA GLY A 60 7.48 12.12 9.89
C GLY A 60 7.54 10.60 9.81
N ASP A 61 6.62 9.87 10.44
CA ASP A 61 6.53 8.41 10.32
C ASP A 61 6.71 7.99 8.84
N PHE A 62 7.51 6.97 8.56
CA PHE A 62 7.73 6.45 7.19
C PHE A 62 8.30 7.47 6.18
N GLY A 63 8.85 8.60 6.64
CA GLY A 63 9.36 9.68 5.79
C GLY A 63 8.29 10.66 5.32
N PHE A 64 7.13 10.70 5.98
CA PHE A 64 6.13 11.74 5.72
C PHE A 64 6.69 13.14 5.98
N HIS A 65 6.26 14.12 5.20
CA HIS A 65 6.59 15.52 5.46
C HIS A 65 5.54 16.45 4.84
N HIS A 66 5.54 17.72 5.27
CA HIS A 66 4.59 18.70 4.77
C HIS A 66 4.78 18.96 3.27
N PHE A 67 3.69 18.88 2.50
CA PHE A 67 3.67 19.21 1.09
C PHE A 67 3.13 20.62 0.87
N GLY A 68 3.99 21.53 0.41
CA GLY A 68 3.63 22.95 0.26
C GLY A 68 2.70 23.26 -0.91
N ASN A 69 2.56 22.35 -1.88
CA ASN A 69 1.79 22.56 -3.11
C ASN A 69 2.19 23.85 -3.87
N PHE A 70 3.49 24.17 -3.91
CA PHE A 70 4.00 25.39 -4.55
C PHE A 70 3.81 25.40 -6.08
N GLU A 71 3.77 24.21 -6.68
CA GLU A 71 3.54 24.02 -8.12
C GLU A 71 2.05 24.00 -8.49
N GLU A 72 1.16 24.15 -7.49
CA GLU A 72 -0.30 24.19 -7.66
C GLU A 72 -0.88 22.95 -8.37
N ILE A 73 -0.25 21.79 -8.23
CA ILE A 73 -0.73 20.52 -8.80
C ILE A 73 -1.99 19.99 -8.08
N LEU A 74 -2.25 20.46 -6.86
CA LEU A 74 -3.42 20.12 -6.03
C LEU A 74 -4.28 21.36 -5.74
N PRO A 75 -5.56 21.18 -5.32
CA PRO A 75 -6.41 22.31 -4.96
C PRO A 75 -5.82 23.11 -3.80
N VAL A 76 -5.84 24.44 -3.91
CA VAL A 76 -5.39 25.34 -2.85
C VAL A 76 -6.23 25.14 -1.59
N LEU A 77 -5.56 25.01 -0.44
CA LEU A 77 -6.23 24.85 0.85
C LEU A 77 -6.88 26.15 1.31
N VAL A 78 -8.01 26.03 1.99
CA VAL A 78 -8.67 27.17 2.63
C VAL A 78 -7.78 27.67 3.77
N ARG A 79 -7.68 28.99 3.93
CA ARG A 79 -6.73 29.66 4.86
C ARG A 79 -7.07 29.47 6.35
N ASP A 80 -8.08 28.68 6.71
CA ASP A 80 -8.46 28.47 8.12
C ASP A 80 -7.50 27.53 8.87
N GLY A 81 -6.51 26.95 8.18
CA GLY A 81 -5.38 26.24 8.76
C GLY A 81 -5.69 24.83 9.26
N ARG A 82 -6.91 24.33 9.09
CA ARG A 82 -7.32 23.00 9.58
C ARG A 82 -6.89 21.86 8.67
N GLU A 83 -6.78 22.14 7.37
CA GLU A 83 -6.37 21.17 6.38
C GLU A 83 -4.90 21.38 6.02
N LYS A 84 -4.16 20.28 5.82
CA LYS A 84 -2.76 20.28 5.40
C LYS A 84 -2.52 19.18 4.39
N TYR A 85 -1.53 19.35 3.52
CA TYR A 85 -1.04 18.27 2.67
C TYR A 85 0.23 17.66 3.27
N PHE A 86 0.34 16.33 3.20
CA PHE A 86 1.55 15.59 3.55
C PHE A 86 1.93 14.65 2.41
N GLU A 87 3.22 14.53 2.14
CA GLU A 87 3.79 13.67 1.12
C GLU A 87 4.58 12.52 1.75
N VAL A 88 4.54 11.34 1.13
CA VAL A 88 5.41 10.20 1.42
C VAL A 88 5.90 9.57 0.11
N GLY A 89 7.00 8.83 0.20
CA GLY A 89 7.57 8.09 -0.91
C GLY A 89 8.95 8.57 -1.34
N ASN A 90 9.56 9.52 -0.62
CA ASN A 90 10.97 9.80 -0.80
C ASN A 90 11.81 8.79 0.00
N LEU A 91 12.46 7.88 -0.70
CA LEU A 91 13.29 6.82 -0.13
C LEU A 91 14.71 7.26 0.27
N ASN A 92 15.04 8.55 0.10
CA ASN A 92 16.33 9.05 0.53
C ASN A 92 16.38 9.22 2.06
N THR A 93 16.97 8.23 2.74
CA THR A 93 17.13 8.17 4.19
C THR A 93 18.13 9.18 4.76
N GLU A 94 18.94 9.85 3.94
CA GLU A 94 19.79 10.95 4.41
C GLU A 94 18.94 12.16 4.80
N ASN A 95 17.88 12.44 4.03
CA ASN A 95 16.97 13.57 4.27
C ASN A 95 15.73 13.16 5.06
N TYR A 96 15.30 11.90 4.92
CA TYR A 96 14.10 11.35 5.56
C TYR A 96 14.44 10.01 6.22
N PRO A 97 15.14 9.99 7.36
CA PRO A 97 15.60 8.76 8.01
C PRO A 97 14.49 7.74 8.25
N GLU A 98 13.30 8.20 8.62
CA GLU A 98 12.10 7.39 8.89
C GLU A 98 11.58 6.68 7.64
N ALA A 99 12.01 7.07 6.43
CA ALA A 99 11.70 6.31 5.22
C ALA A 99 12.23 4.87 5.32
N ASN A 100 13.26 4.60 6.13
CA ASN A 100 13.77 3.25 6.38
C ASN A 100 12.73 2.33 7.06
N ASP A 101 11.72 2.90 7.73
CA ASP A 101 10.64 2.15 8.37
C ASP A 101 9.61 1.62 7.35
N LEU A 102 9.64 2.12 6.10
CA LEU A 102 8.84 1.54 5.02
C LEU A 102 9.24 0.08 4.79
N GLN A 103 8.25 -0.73 4.45
CA GLN A 103 8.38 -2.17 4.26
C GLN A 103 9.45 -2.45 3.20
N PRO A 104 10.28 -3.50 3.38
CA PRO A 104 11.38 -3.79 2.47
C PRO A 104 10.95 -3.91 1.00
N TYR A 105 9.75 -4.43 0.73
CA TYR A 105 9.25 -4.54 -0.65
C TYR A 105 9.05 -3.17 -1.33
N VAL A 106 8.75 -2.10 -0.58
CA VAL A 106 8.65 -0.73 -1.12
C VAL A 106 10.02 -0.22 -1.53
N ARG A 107 11.04 -0.47 -0.70
CA ARG A 107 12.39 0.09 -0.86
C ARG A 107 13.33 -0.76 -1.72
N ARG A 108 12.94 -2.00 -2.02
CA ARG A 108 13.74 -3.02 -2.67
C ARG A 108 14.55 -2.52 -3.87
N TYR A 109 13.92 -1.88 -4.84
CA TYR A 109 14.62 -1.45 -6.05
C TYR A 109 15.50 -0.22 -5.86
N TYR A 110 15.23 0.59 -4.84
CA TYR A 110 16.09 1.71 -4.49
C TYR A 110 17.43 1.23 -3.93
N GLU A 111 17.40 0.19 -3.09
CA GLU A 111 18.59 -0.43 -2.52
C GLU A 111 19.41 -1.23 -3.53
N LEU A 112 18.74 -1.91 -4.47
CA LEU A 112 19.36 -2.82 -5.44
C LEU A 112 19.88 -2.15 -6.71
N ALA A 113 19.52 -0.89 -6.99
CA ALA A 113 19.87 -0.22 -8.24
C ALA A 113 20.76 1.02 -8.03
N PRO A 114 22.06 0.84 -7.66
CA PRO A 114 23.01 1.93 -7.62
C PRO A 114 23.03 2.70 -8.95
N GLY A 115 22.71 3.99 -8.91
CA GLY A 115 22.67 4.87 -10.09
C GLY A 115 21.30 5.03 -10.75
N ASN A 116 20.28 4.23 -10.40
CA ASN A 116 18.91 4.38 -10.92
C ASN A 116 17.91 4.94 -9.89
N TYR A 117 18.44 5.59 -8.84
CA TYR A 117 17.66 6.21 -7.77
C TYR A 117 16.60 7.18 -8.28
N ARG A 118 16.84 7.84 -9.43
CA ARG A 118 15.88 8.77 -10.02
C ARG A 118 14.58 8.08 -10.42
N GLN A 119 14.66 6.87 -10.97
CA GLN A 119 13.48 6.12 -11.38
C GLN A 119 12.87 5.35 -10.21
N SER A 120 13.70 4.71 -9.37
CA SER A 120 13.18 3.95 -8.22
C SER A 120 12.58 4.82 -7.11
N ASN A 121 12.98 6.10 -7.02
CA ASN A 121 12.48 7.09 -6.06
C ASN A 121 11.60 8.17 -6.70
N LYS A 122 10.92 7.86 -7.82
CA LYS A 122 10.15 8.86 -8.61
C LYS A 122 8.76 9.16 -8.05
N ASP A 123 8.10 8.15 -7.50
CA ASP A 123 6.68 8.20 -7.15
C ASP A 123 6.41 8.72 -5.74
N ARG A 124 5.28 9.42 -5.56
CA ARG A 124 4.81 9.95 -4.29
C ARG A 124 3.32 9.69 -4.08
N ILE A 125 2.95 9.62 -2.80
CA ILE A 125 1.57 9.73 -2.35
C ILE A 125 1.44 11.03 -1.56
N ILE A 126 0.45 11.84 -1.90
CA ILE A 126 0.12 13.06 -1.16
C ILE A 126 -1.27 12.89 -0.55
N ILE A 127 -1.39 13.13 0.75
CA ILE A 127 -2.66 13.08 1.46
C ILE A 127 -3.07 14.46 1.95
N LYS A 128 -4.36 14.78 1.77
CA LYS A 128 -5.01 15.91 2.41
C LYS A 128 -5.54 15.47 3.76
N LEU A 129 -5.02 16.03 4.83
CA LEU A 129 -5.45 15.72 6.19
C LEU A 129 -6.23 16.86 6.80
N ASN A 130 -7.28 16.50 7.54
CA ASN A 130 -7.89 17.34 8.56
C ASN A 130 -7.81 16.56 9.88
N GLN A 131 -6.92 16.98 10.77
CA GLN A 131 -6.49 16.18 11.92
C GLN A 131 -6.00 14.79 11.44
N ARG A 132 -6.69 13.70 11.84
CA ARG A 132 -6.38 12.33 11.38
C ARG A 132 -7.27 11.85 10.22
N LYS A 133 -8.24 12.65 9.79
CA LYS A 133 -9.17 12.28 8.72
C LYS A 133 -8.52 12.56 7.37
N VAL A 134 -8.47 11.54 6.50
CA VAL A 134 -8.03 11.69 5.11
C VAL A 134 -9.18 12.27 4.30
N LYS A 135 -8.98 13.48 3.79
CA LYS A 135 -9.96 14.22 2.97
C LYS A 135 -9.79 13.92 1.49
N ALA A 136 -8.57 13.61 1.06
CA ALA A 136 -8.23 13.21 -0.29
C ALA A 136 -6.87 12.50 -0.30
N THR A 137 -6.68 11.56 -1.22
CA THR A 137 -5.41 10.88 -1.47
C THR A 137 -5.05 11.09 -2.93
N TYR A 138 -3.82 11.50 -3.20
CA TYR A 138 -3.30 11.71 -4.54
C TYR A 138 -2.08 10.83 -4.76
N VAL A 139 -1.92 10.35 -5.97
CA VAL A 139 -0.69 9.72 -6.45
C VAL A 139 -0.07 10.64 -7.49
N THR A 140 1.26 10.76 -7.48
CA THR A 140 2.00 11.62 -8.41
C THR A 140 3.41 11.11 -8.63
N GLU A 141 4.09 11.68 -9.61
CA GLU A 141 5.50 11.45 -9.90
C GLU A 141 6.27 12.76 -10.10
N HIS A 142 7.58 12.71 -9.96
CA HIS A 142 8.45 13.80 -10.41
C HIS A 142 8.63 13.77 -11.94
N LYS A 143 8.79 14.94 -12.56
CA LYS A 143 9.13 15.04 -13.99
C LYS A 143 10.51 14.46 -14.27
N ASP A 144 10.67 13.85 -15.44
CA ASP A 144 11.99 13.44 -15.91
C ASP A 144 12.85 14.67 -16.26
N GLY A 145 14.13 14.62 -15.89
CA GLY A 145 15.12 15.65 -16.26
C GLY A 145 15.13 16.91 -15.39
N ASN A 146 14.06 17.24 -14.65
CA ASN A 146 14.07 18.36 -13.70
C ASN A 146 14.15 17.89 -12.24
N ARG A 147 14.95 18.57 -11.41
CA ARG A 147 15.18 18.14 -10.02
C ARG A 147 14.02 18.61 -9.13
N GLY A 148 13.04 17.74 -8.92
CA GLY A 148 12.06 17.88 -7.84
C GLY A 148 10.68 18.34 -8.27
N ASP A 149 10.52 18.88 -9.48
CA ASP A 149 9.20 19.26 -10.00
C ASP A 149 8.28 18.05 -10.10
N PHE A 150 7.03 18.23 -9.72
CA PHE A 150 5.95 17.27 -9.89
C PHE A 150 5.34 17.37 -11.29
N ASP A 151 4.81 16.24 -11.74
CA ASP A 151 4.08 16.16 -13.00
C ASP A 151 2.56 16.28 -12.78
N PRO A 152 1.93 17.43 -13.09
CA PRO A 152 0.49 17.61 -12.92
C PRO A 152 -0.35 16.69 -13.81
N GLU A 153 0.18 16.26 -14.98
CA GLU A 153 -0.53 15.34 -15.89
C GLU A 153 -0.56 13.92 -15.34
N HIS A 154 0.45 13.57 -14.54
CA HIS A 154 0.55 12.28 -13.83
C HIS A 154 0.19 12.42 -12.34
N THR A 155 -0.53 13.49 -11.97
CA THR A 155 -1.11 13.68 -10.64
C THR A 155 -2.58 13.28 -10.67
N HIS A 156 -2.95 12.25 -9.92
CA HIS A 156 -4.30 11.71 -9.93
C HIS A 156 -4.91 11.65 -8.54
N LEU A 157 -6.20 11.98 -8.43
CA LEU A 157 -6.98 11.73 -7.22
C LEU A 157 -7.34 10.25 -7.13
N VAL A 158 -6.96 9.58 -6.05
CA VAL A 158 -7.32 8.18 -5.78
C VAL A 158 -8.65 8.14 -5.03
N SER A 159 -9.60 7.37 -5.55
CA SER A 159 -10.88 7.17 -4.87
C SER A 159 -10.72 6.33 -3.59
N PRO A 160 -11.55 6.55 -2.57
CA PRO A 160 -11.60 5.68 -1.40
C PRO A 160 -11.99 4.23 -1.72
N ASP A 161 -12.83 4.02 -2.74
CA ASP A 161 -13.19 2.67 -3.22
C ASP A 161 -11.98 1.91 -3.73
N LEU A 162 -11.15 2.55 -4.57
CA LEU A 162 -9.90 1.92 -5.06
C LEU A 162 -8.97 1.55 -3.91
N ILE A 163 -8.89 2.36 -2.85
CA ILE A 163 -8.08 2.03 -1.67
C ILE A 163 -8.63 0.76 -0.99
N ARG A 164 -9.95 0.58 -0.90
CA ARG A 164 -10.56 -0.65 -0.37
C ARG A 164 -10.30 -1.85 -1.28
N ASP A 165 -10.47 -1.69 -2.59
CA ASP A 165 -10.18 -2.77 -3.55
C ASP A 165 -8.74 -3.27 -3.39
N ILE A 166 -7.78 -2.38 -3.09
CA ILE A 166 -6.39 -2.76 -2.83
C ILE A 166 -6.21 -3.52 -1.50
N GLN A 167 -7.02 -3.23 -0.48
CA GLN A 167 -6.99 -3.93 0.81
C GLN A 167 -7.46 -5.39 0.71
N GLU A 168 -8.27 -5.73 -0.30
CA GLU A 168 -8.76 -7.09 -0.54
C GLU A 168 -7.77 -7.98 -1.33
N LEU A 169 -6.64 -7.42 -1.75
CA LEU A 169 -5.66 -8.11 -2.60
C LEU A 169 -4.38 -8.46 -1.84
N GLU A 170 -3.79 -9.59 -2.21
CA GLU A 170 -2.38 -9.84 -1.87
C GLU A 170 -1.45 -9.02 -2.76
N LEU A 171 -0.27 -8.66 -2.25
CA LEU A 171 0.69 -7.81 -2.97
C LEU A 171 1.00 -8.33 -4.38
N LYS A 172 1.21 -9.64 -4.53
CA LYS A 172 1.51 -10.26 -5.82
C LYS A 172 0.37 -10.04 -6.81
N GLU A 173 -0.86 -10.33 -6.39
CA GLU A 173 -2.05 -10.18 -7.24
C GLU A 173 -2.26 -8.72 -7.64
N PHE A 174 -2.13 -7.79 -6.69
CA PHE A 174 -2.20 -6.36 -6.96
C PHE A 174 -1.17 -5.91 -8.02
N LEU A 175 0.09 -6.34 -7.90
CA LEU A 175 1.15 -6.00 -8.86
C LEU A 175 0.91 -6.63 -10.24
N GLU A 176 0.31 -7.82 -10.31
CA GLU A 176 -0.07 -8.46 -11.57
C GLU A 176 -1.24 -7.74 -12.25
N LEU A 177 -2.32 -7.43 -11.50
CA LEU A 177 -3.52 -6.75 -12.01
C LEU A 177 -3.24 -5.30 -12.45
N THR A 178 -2.29 -4.64 -11.80
CA THR A 178 -1.83 -3.29 -12.17
C THR A 178 -0.75 -3.29 -13.25
N GLY A 179 -0.36 -4.48 -13.75
CA GLY A 179 0.57 -4.64 -14.85
C GLY A 179 2.00 -4.23 -14.53
N TYR A 180 2.40 -4.24 -13.25
CA TYR A 180 3.78 -3.96 -12.83
C TYR A 180 4.77 -4.96 -13.43
N MET A 181 4.35 -6.23 -13.49
CA MET A 181 5.10 -7.33 -14.10
C MET A 181 4.94 -7.40 -15.64
N GLY A 182 4.27 -6.41 -16.24
CA GLY A 182 4.03 -6.31 -17.67
C GLY A 182 2.61 -6.69 -18.11
N PRO A 183 2.18 -6.21 -19.29
CA PRO A 183 0.80 -6.37 -19.78
C PRO A 183 0.42 -7.82 -20.09
N THR A 184 1.39 -8.64 -20.51
CA THR A 184 1.13 -10.04 -20.86
C THR A 184 0.63 -10.84 -19.66
N LEU A 185 1.28 -10.68 -18.50
CA LEU A 185 0.90 -11.39 -17.27
C LEU A 185 -0.47 -10.92 -16.78
N ARG A 186 -0.69 -9.60 -16.74
CA ARG A 186 -1.98 -9.00 -16.42
C ARG A 186 -3.12 -9.57 -17.28
N ASN A 187 -2.92 -9.58 -18.60
CA ASN A 187 -3.95 -10.04 -19.54
C ASN A 187 -4.23 -11.55 -19.40
N ARG A 188 -3.23 -12.35 -19.01
CA ARG A 188 -3.44 -13.77 -18.68
C ARG A 188 -4.29 -13.92 -17.43
N LEU A 189 -3.97 -13.18 -16.36
CA LEU A 189 -4.72 -13.22 -15.10
C LEU A 189 -6.17 -12.79 -15.30
N LEU A 190 -6.43 -11.68 -16.00
CA LEU A 190 -7.80 -11.20 -16.26
C LEU A 190 -8.63 -12.22 -17.06
N ARG A 191 -8.02 -12.93 -18.02
CA ARG A 191 -8.70 -14.00 -18.74
C ARG A 191 -9.05 -15.18 -17.84
N ALA A 192 -8.14 -15.56 -16.94
CA ALA A 192 -8.38 -16.65 -15.98
C ALA A 192 -9.52 -16.29 -15.00
N LEU A 193 -9.50 -15.07 -14.45
CA LEU A 193 -10.56 -14.59 -13.56
C LEU A 193 -11.92 -14.55 -14.25
N LYS A 194 -11.98 -14.08 -15.51
CA LYS A 194 -13.20 -14.10 -16.30
C LYS A 194 -13.70 -15.52 -16.57
N ALA A 195 -12.80 -16.44 -16.90
CA ALA A 195 -13.18 -17.84 -17.10
C ALA A 195 -13.79 -18.45 -15.83
N ILE A 196 -13.29 -18.09 -14.64
CA ILE A 196 -13.84 -18.54 -13.35
C ILE A 196 -15.23 -17.94 -13.10
N SER A 197 -15.44 -16.65 -13.37
CA SER A 197 -16.74 -16.00 -13.18
C SER A 197 -17.82 -16.57 -14.10
N ASP A 198 -17.42 -17.08 -15.28
CA ASP A 198 -18.33 -17.63 -16.28
C ASP A 198 -18.68 -19.12 -16.04
N ILE A 199 -18.10 -19.78 -15.02
CA ILE A 199 -18.44 -21.16 -14.64
C ILE A 199 -19.84 -21.18 -14.00
N PRO A 200 -20.83 -21.87 -14.58
CA PRO A 200 -22.14 -22.03 -13.95
C PRO A 200 -21.99 -22.80 -12.64
N SER A 201 -22.55 -22.27 -11.55
CA SER A 201 -22.63 -22.96 -10.27
C SER A 201 -23.49 -24.23 -10.41
N GLN A 202 -22.89 -25.38 -10.72
CA GLN A 202 -23.59 -26.66 -10.72
C GLN A 202 -23.76 -27.19 -9.29
N PRO A 203 -24.93 -27.77 -8.94
CA PRO A 203 -25.15 -28.38 -7.64
C PRO A 203 -24.36 -29.69 -7.51
N SER A 204 -23.85 -29.93 -6.30
CA SER A 204 -22.99 -31.06 -5.94
C SER A 204 -23.64 -32.42 -6.21
N GLY A 205 -23.06 -33.19 -7.14
CA GLY A 205 -23.27 -34.62 -7.31
C GLY A 205 -21.91 -35.34 -7.35
N HIS A 206 -21.70 -36.27 -6.42
CA HIS A 206 -20.51 -37.13 -6.34
C HIS A 206 -20.36 -38.03 -7.57
N SER A 207 -19.17 -38.06 -8.19
CA SER A 207 -18.39 -39.29 -8.45
C SER A 207 -17.07 -39.01 -9.19
N GLY A 208 -15.97 -39.56 -8.68
CA GLY A 208 -14.96 -40.25 -9.51
C GLY A 208 -13.88 -39.44 -10.23
N SER A 209 -12.68 -39.45 -9.63
CA SER A 209 -11.33 -39.49 -10.23
C SER A 209 -11.03 -38.72 -11.52
N GLU A 210 -10.08 -37.78 -11.44
CA GLU A 210 -8.79 -37.89 -12.15
C GLU A 210 -7.78 -36.91 -11.55
N ARG A 211 -6.57 -37.42 -11.33
CA ARG A 211 -5.46 -36.76 -10.67
C ARG A 211 -4.46 -36.40 -11.76
N ASP A 212 -4.59 -35.20 -12.30
CA ASP A 212 -3.62 -34.67 -13.27
C ASP A 212 -2.72 -33.64 -12.59
N THR A 213 -1.53 -34.13 -12.27
CA THR A 213 -0.35 -33.38 -11.87
C THR A 213 0.08 -32.47 -13.02
N TRP A 214 0.07 -31.15 -12.81
CA TRP A 214 0.73 -30.19 -13.69
C TRP A 214 1.87 -29.51 -12.94
N ASP A 215 3.06 -30.11 -13.04
CA ASP A 215 4.33 -29.48 -12.71
C ASP A 215 4.64 -28.44 -13.80
N LEU A 216 4.54 -27.16 -13.45
CA LEU A 216 5.07 -26.05 -14.26
C LEU A 216 6.29 -25.47 -13.57
N GLU A 217 7.46 -25.77 -14.12
CA GLU A 217 8.74 -25.15 -13.81
C GLU A 217 8.69 -23.63 -14.10
N LEU A 218 8.49 -22.83 -13.05
CA LEU A 218 8.82 -21.39 -13.06
C LEU A 218 10.20 -21.20 -12.42
N GLY A 219 11.22 -21.18 -13.28
CA GLY A 219 12.58 -20.85 -12.91
C GLY A 219 12.71 -19.47 -12.24
N GLN A 220 13.33 -19.48 -11.06
CA GLN A 220 14.11 -18.41 -10.42
C GLN A 220 13.45 -17.08 -9.99
N SER A 221 12.13 -16.89 -10.15
CA SER A 221 11.41 -15.76 -9.50
C SER A 221 10.54 -16.16 -8.29
N GLY A 222 10.25 -17.46 -8.11
CA GLY A 222 9.32 -17.96 -7.10
C GLY A 222 9.87 -17.97 -5.67
N SER A 223 11.17 -18.21 -5.51
CA SER A 223 11.79 -18.41 -4.17
C SER A 223 11.74 -17.17 -3.28
N GLN A 224 11.80 -15.97 -3.87
CA GLN A 224 11.80 -14.71 -3.13
C GLN A 224 10.39 -14.24 -2.73
N MET A 225 9.35 -14.69 -3.43
CA MET A 225 7.96 -14.37 -3.09
C MET A 225 7.40 -15.29 -2.00
N GLU A 226 7.82 -16.57 -2.00
CA GLU A 226 7.48 -17.52 -0.93
C GLU A 226 8.03 -17.10 0.45
N GLU A 227 9.16 -16.40 0.48
CA GLU A 227 9.74 -15.86 1.71
C GLU A 227 8.90 -14.69 2.29
N LEU A 228 8.25 -13.90 1.43
CA LEU A 228 7.32 -12.83 1.83
C LEU A 228 6.04 -13.39 2.48
N GLN A 229 5.50 -14.49 1.95
CA GLN A 229 4.32 -15.15 2.52
C GLN A 229 4.63 -15.86 3.86
N ARG A 230 5.82 -16.46 4.00
CA ARG A 230 6.26 -17.14 5.23
C ARG A 230 6.39 -16.19 6.44
N ASN A 231 6.79 -14.93 6.20
CA ASN A 231 7.06 -13.97 7.27
C ASN A 231 5.80 -13.32 7.87
N LYS A 232 4.67 -13.30 7.16
CA LYS A 232 3.36 -12.91 7.75
C LYS A 232 2.82 -14.00 8.68
N CYS A 233 2.94 -15.28 8.28
CA CYS A 233 2.40 -16.41 9.05
C CYS A 233 3.12 -16.63 10.40
N THR A 234 4.38 -16.20 10.52
CA THR A 234 5.17 -16.35 11.76
C THR A 234 5.09 -15.16 12.72
N ARG A 235 4.80 -13.93 12.24
CA ARG A 235 4.71 -12.74 13.10
C ARG A 235 3.39 -12.64 13.86
N SER A 236 2.26 -12.92 13.22
CA SER A 236 0.95 -12.90 13.88
C SER A 236 0.83 -13.97 14.98
N CYS A 237 1.42 -15.15 14.75
CA CYS A 237 1.40 -16.26 15.70
C CYS A 237 2.30 -16.03 16.94
N LYS A 238 3.45 -15.34 16.78
CA LYS A 238 4.37 -15.03 17.90
C LYS A 238 3.82 -13.97 18.85
N ILE A 239 3.10 -12.96 18.35
CA ILE A 239 2.52 -11.90 19.17
C ILE A 239 1.38 -12.45 20.05
N CYS A 240 0.55 -13.33 19.49
CA CYS A 240 -0.51 -14.00 20.24
C CYS A 240 0.04 -14.91 21.34
N GLY A 241 1.09 -15.69 21.06
CA GLY A 241 1.72 -16.56 22.05
C GLY A 241 2.37 -15.79 23.22
N PHE A 242 3.02 -14.66 22.94
CA PHE A 242 3.67 -13.85 23.97
C PHE A 242 2.67 -13.16 24.91
N LEU A 243 1.55 -12.66 24.37
CA LEU A 243 0.48 -12.04 25.16
C LEU A 243 -0.21 -13.05 26.09
N VAL A 244 -0.47 -14.27 25.59
CA VAL A 244 -1.05 -15.35 26.40
C VAL A 244 -0.09 -15.78 27.53
N ALA A 245 1.21 -15.92 27.23
CA ALA A 245 2.21 -16.24 28.24
C ALA A 245 2.31 -15.17 29.34
N LEU A 246 2.32 -13.88 28.97
CA LEU A 246 2.32 -12.78 29.93
C LEU A 246 1.09 -12.78 30.83
N LEU A 247 -0.11 -13.00 30.27
CA LEU A 247 -1.35 -13.09 31.04
C LEU A 247 -1.33 -14.23 32.06
N VAL A 248 -0.85 -15.41 31.65
CA VAL A 248 -0.74 -16.58 32.56
C VAL A 248 0.22 -16.29 33.71
N VAL A 249 1.39 -15.70 33.43
CA VAL A 249 2.37 -15.34 34.47
C VAL A 249 1.76 -14.31 35.44
N LEU A 250 1.07 -13.30 34.93
CA LEU A 250 0.42 -12.28 35.76
C LEU A 250 -0.66 -12.87 36.68
N LEU A 251 -1.46 -13.81 36.17
CA LEU A 251 -2.48 -14.51 36.94
C LEU A 251 -1.88 -15.39 38.04
N VAL A 252 -0.77 -16.10 37.76
CA VAL A 252 -0.06 -16.91 38.77
C VAL A 252 0.53 -16.01 39.88
N ILE A 253 1.10 -14.86 39.52
CA ILE A 253 1.62 -13.89 40.50
C ILE A 253 0.48 -13.35 41.36
N ILE A 254 -0.64 -12.95 40.75
CA ILE A 254 -1.82 -12.47 41.50
C ILE A 254 -2.32 -13.56 42.46
N PHE A 255 -2.45 -14.79 41.99
CA PHE A 255 -2.96 -15.90 42.81
C PHE A 255 -2.04 -16.22 43.99
N THR A 256 -0.73 -16.25 43.77
CA THR A 256 0.26 -16.48 44.83
C THR A 256 0.27 -15.35 45.86
N VAL A 257 0.18 -14.08 45.44
CA VAL A 257 0.08 -12.92 46.33
C VAL A 257 -1.21 -12.97 47.15
N LEU A 258 -2.36 -13.24 46.52
CA LEU A 258 -3.64 -13.34 47.22
C LEU A 258 -3.66 -14.50 48.24
N SER A 259 -2.99 -15.62 47.93
CA SER A 259 -2.83 -16.75 48.84
C SER A 259 -1.96 -16.39 50.04
N TYR A 260 -0.87 -15.65 49.82
CA TYR A 260 0.02 -15.18 50.89
C TYR A 260 -0.62 -14.14 51.81
N LEU A 261 -1.56 -13.35 51.27
CA LEU A 261 -2.33 -12.35 52.01
C LEU A 261 -3.57 -12.94 52.72
N GLY A 262 -3.81 -14.25 52.61
CA GLY A 262 -4.98 -14.90 53.22
C GLY A 262 -6.32 -14.42 52.67
N LYS A 263 -6.33 -13.95 51.42
CA LYS A 263 -7.53 -13.43 50.72
C LYS A 263 -8.11 -14.41 49.70
N LEU A 264 -7.71 -15.68 49.79
CA LEU A 264 -8.20 -16.83 49.03
C LEU A 264 -8.68 -17.91 49.99
#